data_AF-A0A1I4FZG1-F1
#
_entry.id   AF-A0A1I4FZG1-F1
#
_cell.length_a   1.000
_cell.length_b   1.000
_cell.length_c   1.000
_cell.angle_alpha   90.00
_cell.angle_beta   90.00
_cell.angle_gamma   90.00
#
_symmetry.space_group_name_H-M   'P 1'
#
loop_
_entity.id
_entity.type
_entity.pdbx_description
1 polymer ?
#
loop_
_entity_poly.entity_id
_entity_poly.type
_entity_poly.pdbx_seq_one_letter_code
_entity_poly.pdbx_strand_id
1 'polypeptide(L)'
;MKLLTEELKKQLPTLSEIDEDPLVYIKYFHPLSSWSWYVCAFDPEREVFTGLVDGFEVEWGDFSLREMEEVEVMGLCIERDLHFNKIRLSELKKSINRYKRR
;
A
#
# COMPACT_ATOMS: atom_id res chain seq x y z
N MET A 1 -10.19 -5.87 -11.58
CA MET A 1 -10.52 -6.28 -10.18
C MET A 1 -10.70 -5.02 -9.36
N LYS A 2 -11.55 -5.02 -8.31
CA LYS A 2 -11.58 -3.89 -7.37
C LYS A 2 -10.35 -3.96 -6.46
N LEU A 3 -9.60 -2.86 -6.35
CA LEU A 3 -8.41 -2.80 -5.48
C LEU A 3 -8.80 -2.94 -4.01
N LEU A 4 -9.91 -2.30 -3.62
CA LEU A 4 -10.42 -2.30 -2.26
C LEU A 4 -11.81 -2.95 -2.19
N THR A 5 -11.94 -4.01 -1.38
CA THR A 5 -13.22 -4.68 -1.11
C THR A 5 -13.89 -4.10 0.13
N GLU A 6 -15.20 -4.25 0.24
CA GLU A 6 -15.97 -3.80 1.42
C GLU A 6 -15.51 -4.48 2.71
N GLU A 7 -14.98 -5.70 2.63
CA GLU A 7 -14.41 -6.41 3.78
C GLU A 7 -13.08 -5.78 4.22
N LEU A 8 -12.21 -5.41 3.27
CA LEU A 8 -10.95 -4.74 3.56
C LEU A 8 -11.19 -3.33 4.12
N LYS A 9 -12.18 -2.59 3.60
CA LYS A 9 -12.58 -1.28 4.14
C LYS A 9 -12.87 -1.33 5.64
N LYS A 10 -13.53 -2.41 6.10
CA LYS A 10 -13.88 -2.59 7.51
C LYS A 10 -12.70 -3.00 8.40
N GLN A 11 -11.63 -3.54 7.83
CA GLN A 11 -10.45 -3.96 8.57
C GLN A 11 -9.39 -2.87 8.67
N LEU A 12 -9.42 -1.89 7.77
CA LEU A 12 -8.43 -0.82 7.74
C LEU A 12 -8.75 0.21 8.83
N PRO A 13 -7.79 0.57 9.68
CA PRO A 13 -7.94 1.66 10.62
C PRO A 13 -7.90 3.01 9.89
N THR A 14 -8.41 4.05 10.55
CA THR A 14 -8.18 5.45 10.15
C THR A 14 -6.81 5.94 10.62
N LEU A 15 -6.35 7.06 10.08
CA LEU A 15 -5.03 7.64 10.42
C LEU A 15 -4.87 7.95 11.92
N SER A 16 -5.96 8.30 12.60
CA SER A 16 -5.94 8.61 14.04
C SER A 16 -5.83 7.36 14.92
N GLU A 17 -6.08 6.18 14.38
CA GLU A 17 -6.10 4.90 15.11
C GLU A 17 -4.78 4.14 15.01
N ILE A 18 -3.85 4.60 14.16
CA ILE A 18 -2.56 3.94 13.97
C ILE A 18 -1.48 4.50 14.91
N ASP A 19 -0.58 3.62 15.36
CA ASP A 19 0.57 3.96 16.20
C ASP A 19 1.83 4.29 15.36
N GLU A 20 2.97 4.55 16.04
CA GLU A 20 4.25 4.87 15.38
C GLU A 20 4.84 3.70 14.57
N ASP A 21 4.50 2.46 14.92
CA ASP A 21 4.89 1.25 14.18
C ASP A 21 3.65 0.48 13.70
N PRO A 22 2.86 1.06 12.79
CA PRO A 22 1.56 0.52 12.47
C PRO A 22 1.63 -0.84 11.76
N LEU A 23 0.53 -1.57 11.80
CA LEU A 23 0.36 -2.78 11.00
C LEU A 23 0.14 -2.38 9.53
N VAL A 24 0.85 -3.05 8.62
CA VAL A 24 0.65 -2.95 7.18
C VAL A 24 -0.34 -4.03 6.78
N TYR A 25 -1.48 -3.62 6.23
CA TYR A 25 -2.61 -4.49 5.94
C TYR A 25 -2.60 -5.02 4.50
N ILE A 26 -2.26 -4.16 3.55
CA ILE A 26 -2.39 -4.44 2.12
C ILE A 26 -1.09 -4.04 1.44
N LYS A 27 -0.70 -4.82 0.44
CA LYS A 27 0.33 -4.46 -0.53
C LYS A 27 -0.30 -4.42 -1.92
N TYR A 28 -0.06 -3.32 -2.62
CA TYR A 28 -0.30 -3.17 -4.04
C TYR A 28 1.03 -3.10 -4.78
N PHE A 29 1.03 -3.49 -6.04
CA PHE A 29 2.19 -3.39 -6.92
C PHE A 29 1.73 -3.19 -8.36
N HIS A 30 2.59 -2.60 -9.17
CA HIS A 30 2.35 -2.49 -10.61
C HIS A 30 3.21 -3.54 -11.34
N PRO A 31 2.62 -4.43 -12.17
CA PRO A 31 3.33 -5.60 -12.71
C PRO A 31 4.47 -5.24 -13.69
N LEU A 32 4.41 -4.07 -14.33
CA LEU A 32 5.48 -3.59 -15.22
C LEU A 32 6.45 -2.58 -14.59
N SER A 33 6.34 -2.32 -13.28
CA SER A 33 7.26 -1.37 -12.63
C SER A 33 7.76 -1.91 -11.30
N SER A 34 8.76 -1.23 -10.74
CA SER A 34 9.26 -1.53 -9.40
C SER A 34 8.42 -0.89 -8.29
N TRP A 35 7.29 -0.25 -8.62
CA TRP A 35 6.49 0.48 -7.65
C TRP A 35 5.62 -0.46 -6.83
N SER A 36 5.66 -0.27 -5.52
CA SER A 36 4.80 -0.94 -4.56
C SER A 36 4.24 0.05 -3.55
N TRP A 37 2.98 -0.16 -3.16
CA TRP A 37 2.29 0.64 -2.15
C TRP A 37 1.85 -0.26 -1.01
N TYR A 38 2.09 0.18 0.21
CA TYR A 38 1.81 -0.57 1.43
C TYR A 38 0.85 0.23 2.30
N VAL A 39 -0.33 -0.30 2.55
CA VAL A 39 -1.41 0.41 3.24
C VAL A 39 -1.38 0.13 4.73
N CYS A 40 -1.36 1.19 5.54
CA CYS A 40 -1.48 1.13 6.99
C CYS A 40 -2.84 1.65 7.48
N ALA A 41 -3.36 2.70 6.84
CA ALA A 41 -4.64 3.32 7.17
C ALA A 41 -5.42 3.70 5.90
N PHE A 42 -6.72 3.91 6.05
CA PHE A 42 -7.61 4.36 4.98
C PHE A 42 -8.62 5.40 5.49
N ASP A 43 -8.77 6.46 4.72
CA ASP A 43 -9.78 7.50 4.88
C ASP A 43 -10.93 7.22 3.89
N PRO A 44 -12.10 6.74 4.37
CA PRO A 44 -13.22 6.41 3.49
C PRO A 44 -13.96 7.63 2.94
N GLU A 45 -13.82 8.83 3.55
CA GLU A 45 -14.45 10.05 3.07
C GLU A 45 -13.69 10.63 1.88
N ARG A 46 -12.36 10.57 1.93
CA ARG A 46 -11.48 11.07 0.87
C ARG A 46 -11.05 9.99 -0.13
N GLU A 47 -11.33 8.73 0.17
CA GLU A 47 -10.83 7.55 -0.58
C GLU A 47 -9.30 7.54 -0.70
N VAL A 48 -8.61 7.91 0.39
CA VAL A 48 -7.16 8.04 0.45
C VAL A 48 -6.58 6.99 1.39
N PHE A 49 -5.56 6.28 0.92
CA PHE A 49 -4.74 5.43 1.76
C PHE A 49 -3.58 6.21 2.36
N THR A 50 -3.12 5.78 3.53
CA THR A 50 -1.88 6.25 4.12
C THR A 50 -0.97 5.07 4.40
N GLY A 51 0.30 5.19 4.03
CA GLY A 51 1.28 4.17 4.31
C GLY A 51 2.61 4.40 3.63
N LEU A 52 3.28 3.31 3.25
CA LEU A 52 4.61 3.36 2.64
C LEU A 52 4.51 3.22 1.12
N VAL A 53 5.25 4.05 0.40
CA VAL A 53 5.43 3.96 -1.05
C VAL A 53 6.88 3.59 -1.31
N ASP A 54 7.09 2.48 -2.02
CA ASP A 54 8.40 2.08 -2.54
C ASP A 54 8.41 2.30 -4.05
N GLY A 55 8.91 3.46 -4.46
CA GLY A 55 9.06 3.86 -5.85
C GLY A 55 10.52 4.19 -6.15
N PHE A 56 10.78 5.45 -6.49
CA PHE A 56 12.15 5.97 -6.60
C PHE A 56 12.87 5.92 -5.25
N GLU A 57 12.21 6.43 -4.21
CA GLU A 57 12.63 6.32 -2.82
C GLU A 57 11.57 5.57 -2.01
N VAL A 58 11.93 5.18 -0.79
CA VAL A 58 11.01 4.53 0.15
C VAL A 58 10.53 5.60 1.12
N GLU A 59 9.28 6.02 0.95
CA GLU A 59 8.74 7.16 1.67
C GLU A 59 7.39 6.84 2.32
N TRP A 60 7.08 7.56 3.39
CA TRP A 60 5.74 7.54 3.97
C TRP A 60 4.90 8.61 3.28
N GLY A 61 3.70 8.25 2.83
CA GLY A 61 2.85 9.17 2.10
C GLY A 61 1.40 8.72 1.99
N ASP A 62 0.59 9.61 1.44
CA ASP A 62 -0.79 9.36 1.06
C ASP A 62 -0.92 9.08 -0.45
N PHE A 63 -1.91 8.25 -0.80
CA PHE A 63 -2.19 7.90 -2.19
C PHE A 63 -3.67 7.57 -2.37
N SER A 64 -4.28 8.10 -3.43
CA SER A 64 -5.71 7.96 -3.69
C SER A 64 -6.06 6.60 -4.28
N LEU A 65 -7.11 5.95 -3.75
CA LEU A 65 -7.69 4.74 -4.36
C LEU A 65 -8.10 5.00 -5.81
N ARG A 66 -8.73 6.14 -6.07
CA ARG A 66 -9.21 6.51 -7.39
C ARG A 66 -8.06 6.63 -8.38
N GLU A 67 -7.01 7.39 -8.02
CA GLU A 67 -5.84 7.54 -8.89
C GLU A 67 -5.19 6.18 -9.17
N MET A 68 -5.08 5.31 -8.15
CA MET A 68 -4.54 3.96 -8.33
C MET A 68 -5.37 3.09 -9.29
N GLU A 69 -6.70 3.21 -9.27
CA GLU A 69 -7.59 2.50 -10.19
C GLU A 69 -7.51 3.05 -11.63
N GLU A 70 -7.14 4.31 -11.81
CA GLU A 70 -6.95 4.96 -13.11
C GLU A 70 -5.55 4.69 -13.73
N VAL A 71 -4.58 4.20 -12.95
CA VAL A 71 -3.26 3.82 -13.48
C VAL A 71 -3.38 2.61 -14.39
N GLU A 72 -3.06 2.83 -15.67
CA GLU A 72 -2.90 1.79 -16.68
C GLU A 72 -1.62 2.05 -17.48
N VAL A 73 -0.72 1.06 -17.50
CA VAL A 73 0.50 1.10 -18.31
C VAL A 73 0.51 -0.13 -19.22
N MET A 74 0.45 0.11 -20.53
CA MET A 74 0.42 -0.94 -21.55
C MET A 74 -0.70 -1.97 -21.32
N GLY A 75 -1.88 -1.51 -20.86
CA GLY A 75 -3.03 -2.38 -20.58
C GLY A 75 -2.94 -3.16 -19.27
N LEU A 76 -1.93 -2.90 -18.44
CA LEU A 76 -1.80 -3.48 -17.10
C LEU A 76 -2.05 -2.40 -16.04
N CYS A 77 -2.86 -2.74 -15.05
CA CYS A 77 -3.21 -1.87 -13.94
C CYS A 77 -2.42 -2.25 -12.68
N ILE A 78 -2.55 -1.44 -11.64
CA ILE A 78 -2.09 -1.82 -10.30
C ILE A 78 -2.87 -3.05 -9.82
N GLU A 79 -2.17 -3.96 -9.15
CA GLU A 79 -2.71 -5.21 -8.62
C GLU A 79 -2.52 -5.30 -7.10
N ARG A 80 -3.38 -6.08 -6.45
CA ARG A 80 -3.28 -6.40 -5.02
C ARG A 80 -2.55 -7.72 -4.82
N ASP A 81 -1.54 -7.72 -3.95
CA ASP A 81 -0.83 -8.93 -3.56
C ASP A 81 -1.69 -9.76 -2.58
N LEU A 82 -2.23 -10.89 -3.07
CA LEU A 82 -3.09 -11.79 -2.28
C LEU A 82 -2.31 -12.64 -1.28
N HIS A 83 -1.00 -12.76 -1.45
CA HIS A 83 -0.12 -13.56 -0.59
C HIS A 83 0.59 -12.70 0.45
N PHE A 84 0.36 -11.38 0.43
CA PHE A 84 0.91 -10.48 1.42
C PHE A 84 0.28 -10.73 2.80
N ASN A 85 1.13 -11.10 3.76
CA ASN A 85 0.73 -11.23 5.15
C ASN A 85 0.90 -9.90 5.86
N LYS A 86 -0.02 -9.59 6.78
CA LYS A 86 0.06 -8.37 7.59
C LYS A 86 1.33 -8.40 8.44
N ILE A 87 2.10 -7.33 8.41
CA ILE A 87 3.38 -7.20 9.14
C ILE A 87 3.51 -5.80 9.73
N ARG A 88 4.37 -5.63 10.73
CA ARG A 88 4.70 -4.31 11.29
C ARG A 88 5.50 -3.48 10.28
N LEU A 89 5.27 -2.16 10.27
CA LEU A 89 5.96 -1.23 9.38
C LEU A 89 7.48 -1.31 9.54
N SER A 90 7.97 -1.42 10.76
CA SER A 90 9.40 -1.57 11.10
C SER A 90 10.02 -2.82 10.47
N GLU A 91 9.32 -3.95 10.50
CA GLU A 91 9.73 -5.21 9.88
C GLU A 91 9.68 -5.13 8.34
N LEU A 92 8.67 -4.47 7.79
CA LEU A 92 8.59 -4.19 6.34
C LEU A 92 9.80 -3.37 5.88
N LYS A 93 10.12 -2.27 6.58
CA LYS A 93 11.26 -1.39 6.24
C LYS A 93 12.59 -2.15 6.23
N LYS A 94 12.82 -3.04 7.19
CA LYS A 94 14.01 -3.92 7.21
C LYS A 94 14.06 -4.83 5.97
N SER A 95 12.91 -5.37 5.57
CA SER A 95 12.80 -6.26 4.41
C SER A 95 13.12 -5.51 3.11
N ILE A 96 12.51 -4.35 2.89
CA ILE A 96 12.75 -3.53 1.69
C ILE A 96 14.23 -3.09 1.59
N ASN A 97 14.80 -2.60 2.69
CA ASN A 97 16.19 -2.11 2.70
C ASN A 97 17.21 -3.24 2.42
N ARG A 98 16.89 -4.50 2.76
CA ARG A 98 17.74 -5.64 2.42
C ARG A 98 17.79 -5.90 0.92
N TYR A 99 16.71 -5.64 0.19
CA TYR A 99 16.67 -5.78 -1.27
C TYR A 99 17.48 -4.67 -1.97
N LYS A 100 17.38 -3.41 -1.51
CA LYS A 100 18.11 -2.28 -2.14
C LYS A 100 19.63 -2.27 -1.90
N ARG A 101 20.14 -3.10 -0.99
CA ARG A 101 21.58 -3.24 -0.69
C ARG A 101 22.30 -4.34 -1.49
N ARG A 102 21.58 -5.07 -2.34
CA ARG A 102 22.15 -6.06 -3.27
C ARG A 102 22.29 -5.44 -4.65
#